data_AF-A0A061ADZ0-F1
#
_entry.id   AF-A0A061ADZ0-F1
#
_cell.length_a   1.000
_cell.length_b   1.000
_cell.length_c   1.000
_cell.angle_alpha   90.00
_cell.angle_beta   90.00
_cell.angle_gamma   90.00
#
_symmetry.space_group_name_H-M   'P 1'
#
loop_
_entity.id
_entity.type
_entity.pdbx_description
1 polymer ?
#
loop_
_entity_poly.entity_id
_entity_poly.type
_entity_poly.pdbx_seq_one_letter_code
_entity_poly.pdbx_strand_id
1 'polypeptide(L)'
;MRIEPNSYPRCQVLYVLSHLPSRLLPCRATQFRWIQKEGAGERHGWGVDQVYIGEACPGMCSGHGYCTSGVVCICDEGHRGDDCSLSSSDLPSSIKDNFESGSVSEESWQLIQGGGVGSGCGQLSPHAHGDSLYFNGCKMRQAITKPLDLTRASKIMFVLQIGSVSQTDSCNTALDQENTVDRAVLLQYTVNNGVSWHVIAQHQPKDFIKAQRVSYNIPL
;
A
#
# COMPACT_ATOMS: atom_id res chain seq x y z
N MET A 1 -18.95 38.11 13.35
CA MET A 1 -17.98 37.85 12.27
C MET A 1 -17.39 36.48 12.54
N ARG A 2 -17.94 35.44 11.90
CA ARG A 2 -17.40 34.07 11.94
C ARG A 2 -16.13 34.09 11.11
N ILE A 3 -14.99 33.85 11.75
CA ILE A 3 -13.75 33.53 11.06
C ILE A 3 -13.70 32.00 11.06
N GLU A 4 -13.92 31.40 9.90
CA GLU A 4 -13.68 29.97 9.70
C GLU A 4 -12.18 29.71 9.88
N PRO A 5 -11.78 28.74 10.73
CA PRO A 5 -10.39 28.36 10.81
C PRO A 5 -10.04 27.51 9.59
N ASN A 6 -9.19 28.08 8.76
CA ASN A 6 -8.28 27.45 7.82
C ASN A 6 -8.24 25.91 7.90
N SER A 7 -8.63 25.33 6.77
CA SER A 7 -8.33 24.00 6.29
C SER A 7 -6.82 23.71 6.34
N TYR A 8 -6.31 23.32 7.50
CA TYR A 8 -5.09 22.54 7.57
C TYR A 8 -5.37 21.16 6.96
N PRO A 9 -4.50 20.63 6.07
CA PRO A 9 -4.62 19.24 5.66
C PRO A 9 -4.54 18.41 6.93
N ARG A 10 -5.52 17.53 7.17
CA ARG A 10 -5.48 16.62 8.33
C ARG A 10 -4.13 15.91 8.31
N CYS A 11 -3.29 16.14 9.32
CA CYS A 11 -2.09 15.35 9.52
C CYS A 11 -2.56 13.90 9.70
N GLN A 12 -2.40 13.07 8.68
CA GLN A 12 -2.59 11.63 8.83
C GLN A 12 -1.45 11.11 9.68
N VAL A 13 -1.79 10.62 10.87
CA VAL A 13 -0.86 9.85 11.69
C VAL A 13 -0.74 8.48 11.05
N LEU A 14 0.50 8.07 10.74
CA LEU A 14 0.80 6.76 10.15
C LEU A 14 1.59 5.94 11.16
N TYR A 15 1.12 4.72 11.42
CA TYR A 15 1.88 3.73 12.18
C TYR A 15 2.92 3.08 11.27
N VAL A 16 4.17 3.05 11.71
CA VAL A 16 5.26 2.38 11.01
C VAL A 16 5.79 1.28 11.90
N LEU A 17 5.55 0.04 11.50
CA LEU A 17 6.04 -1.16 12.17
C LEU A 17 7.09 -1.81 11.26
N SER A 18 8.25 -2.16 11.83
CA SER A 18 9.32 -2.79 11.06
C SER A 18 10.13 -3.76 11.91
N HIS A 19 10.49 -4.90 11.33
CA HIS A 19 11.49 -5.78 11.91
C HIS A 19 12.89 -5.17 11.78
N LEU A 20 13.67 -5.20 12.85
CA LEU A 20 15.07 -4.80 12.79
C LEU A 20 15.88 -5.85 12.02
N PRO A 21 16.68 -5.46 11.01
CA PRO A 21 17.54 -6.38 10.29
C PRO A 21 18.49 -7.13 11.24
N SER A 22 18.65 -8.44 11.03
CA SER A 22 19.48 -9.31 11.88
C SER A 22 20.94 -8.86 11.98
N ARG A 23 21.44 -8.13 10.98
CA ARG A 23 22.79 -7.53 10.96
C ARG A 23 23.00 -6.47 12.05
N LEU A 24 21.93 -5.89 12.59
CA LEU A 24 21.99 -4.87 13.63
C LEU A 24 21.95 -5.45 15.05
N LEU A 25 21.51 -6.71 15.20
CA LEU A 25 21.37 -7.39 16.50
C LEU A 25 22.70 -7.63 17.25
N PRO A 26 23.87 -7.82 16.60
CA PRO A 26 25.15 -7.94 17.32
C PRO A 26 25.69 -6.61 17.86
N CYS A 27 25.18 -5.47 17.40
CA CYS A 27 25.68 -4.15 17.78
C CYS A 27 25.10 -3.75 19.15
N ARG A 28 25.94 -3.79 20.19
CA ARG A 28 25.56 -3.47 21.58
C ARG A 28 25.04 -2.03 21.82
N ALA A 29 25.14 -1.14 20.84
CA ALA A 29 24.70 0.25 20.93
C ALA A 29 24.20 0.76 19.56
N THR A 30 23.08 0.23 19.08
CA THR A 30 22.42 0.74 17.87
C THR A 30 21.63 2.00 18.21
N GLN A 31 21.90 3.11 17.50
CA GLN A 31 21.17 4.37 17.65
C GLN A 31 20.30 4.64 16.41
N PHE A 32 19.12 5.20 16.64
CA PHE A 32 18.17 5.55 15.59
C PHE A 32 18.07 7.08 15.48
N ARG A 33 17.96 7.57 14.25
CA ARG A 33 17.86 9.00 13.96
C ARG A 33 16.90 9.24 12.81
N TRP A 34 15.85 10.01 13.06
CA TRP A 34 14.97 10.53 12.02
C TRP A 34 15.51 11.87 11.54
N ILE A 35 15.69 12.03 10.22
CA ILE A 35 16.26 13.24 9.61
C ILE A 35 15.42 13.59 8.40
N GLN A 36 14.95 14.83 8.35
CA GLN A 36 14.48 15.43 7.11
C GLN A 36 15.71 15.98 6.37
N LYS A 37 16.09 15.30 5.28
CA LYS A 37 17.16 15.80 4.40
C LYS A 37 16.68 17.09 3.74
N GLU A 38 17.56 18.10 3.64
CA GLU A 38 17.26 19.33 2.92
C GLU A 38 17.01 19.00 1.43
N GLY A 39 15.78 19.21 0.97
CA GLY A 39 15.42 19.26 -0.44
C GLY A 39 15.26 20.71 -0.89
N ALA A 40 15.32 20.96 -2.20
CA ALA A 40 15.15 22.28 -2.81
C ALA A 40 13.70 22.81 -2.71
N GLY A 41 13.17 22.97 -1.50
CA GLY A 41 11.82 23.45 -1.21
C GLY A 41 11.60 23.80 0.26
N GLU A 42 10.38 24.21 0.61
CA GLU A 42 10.00 24.63 1.96
C GLU A 42 10.17 23.51 3.01
N ARG A 43 10.62 23.88 4.22
CA ARG A 43 10.70 22.97 5.36
C ARG A 43 9.30 22.59 5.81
N HIS A 44 8.91 21.33 5.59
CA HIS A 44 7.63 20.82 6.06
C HIS A 44 7.76 20.38 7.52
N GLY A 45 6.86 20.83 8.39
CA GLY A 45 6.79 20.32 9.77
C GLY A 45 6.39 18.84 9.79
N TRP A 46 7.09 18.03 10.58
CA TRP A 46 6.77 16.63 10.85
C TRP A 46 7.10 16.32 12.31
N GLY A 47 6.44 15.29 12.86
CA GLY A 47 6.65 14.83 14.22
C GLY A 47 6.70 13.31 14.27
N VAL A 48 7.27 12.79 15.35
CA VAL A 48 7.24 11.37 15.69
C VAL A 48 6.67 11.28 17.09
N ASP A 49 5.78 10.33 17.30
CA ASP A 49 5.18 10.06 18.59
C ASP A 49 5.17 8.54 18.85
N GLN A 50 5.10 8.14 20.12
CA GLN A 50 4.97 6.75 20.57
C GLN A 50 6.03 5.79 19.99
N VAL A 51 7.31 6.19 20.07
CA VAL A 51 8.44 5.37 19.60
C VAL A 51 8.69 4.20 20.55
N TYR A 52 8.55 2.98 20.03
CA TYR A 52 9.01 1.75 20.69
C TYR A 52 10.12 1.09 19.87
N ILE A 53 11.27 0.86 20.49
CA ILE A 53 12.40 0.14 19.90
C ILE A 53 12.88 -0.87 20.96
N GLY A 54 12.63 -2.14 20.72
CA GLY A 54 12.90 -3.18 21.71
C GLY A 54 12.63 -4.58 21.19
N GLU A 55 12.40 -5.50 22.11
CA GLU A 55 11.98 -6.86 21.82
C GLU A 55 10.63 -6.86 21.09
N ALA A 56 10.47 -7.76 20.12
CA ALA A 56 9.24 -7.78 19.33
C ALA A 56 8.08 -8.35 20.15
N CYS A 57 6.97 -7.61 20.21
CA CYS A 57 5.70 -8.16 20.69
C CYS A 57 5.23 -9.35 19.83
N PRO A 58 4.39 -10.25 20.38
CA PRO A 58 3.76 -11.32 19.62
C PRO A 58 3.08 -10.78 18.36
N GLY A 59 3.43 -11.35 17.21
CA GLY A 59 2.86 -10.94 15.91
C GLY A 59 3.06 -9.47 15.53
N MET A 60 3.93 -8.71 16.22
CA MET A 60 3.97 -7.24 16.16
C MET A 60 2.59 -6.60 16.34
N CYS A 61 1.80 -7.16 17.25
CA CYS A 61 0.41 -6.75 17.51
C CYS A 61 -0.48 -6.82 16.27
N SER A 62 -0.15 -7.68 15.31
CA SER A 62 -0.85 -7.89 14.03
C SER A 62 -1.10 -6.62 13.22
N GLY A 63 -0.35 -5.55 13.51
CA GLY A 63 -0.58 -4.21 12.96
C GLY A 63 -1.88 -3.54 13.43
N HIS A 64 -2.50 -4.02 14.51
CA HIS A 64 -3.75 -3.54 15.11
C HIS A 64 -3.55 -3.09 16.56
N GLY A 65 -2.41 -2.46 16.84
CA GLY A 65 -2.05 -1.98 18.16
C GLY A 65 -0.59 -1.58 18.24
N TYR A 66 -0.15 -1.25 19.46
CA TYR A 66 1.23 -0.86 19.72
C TYR A 66 1.86 -1.71 20.84
N CYS A 67 3.17 -1.88 20.73
CA CYS A 67 3.97 -2.65 21.67
C CYS A 67 4.50 -1.76 22.79
N THR A 68 4.55 -2.31 24.01
CA THR A 68 5.07 -1.63 25.20
C THR A 68 6.25 -2.39 25.80
N SER A 69 6.99 -1.76 26.74
CA SER A 69 8.20 -2.33 27.37
C SER A 69 8.03 -3.67 28.08
N GLY A 70 6.79 -4.14 28.29
CA GLY A 70 6.49 -5.46 28.83
C GLY A 70 6.35 -6.58 27.79
N VAL A 71 6.59 -6.30 26.49
CA VAL A 71 6.30 -7.24 25.38
C VAL A 71 4.80 -7.60 25.34
N VAL A 72 3.97 -6.61 25.67
CA VAL A 72 2.50 -6.70 25.69
C VAL A 72 1.95 -5.74 24.65
N CYS A 73 1.01 -6.26 23.85
CA CYS A 73 0.26 -5.47 22.89
C CYS A 73 -0.90 -4.72 23.54
N ILE A 74 -1.00 -3.43 23.24
CA ILE A 74 -2.19 -2.63 23.51
C ILE A 74 -2.93 -2.48 22.19
N CYS A 75 -4.11 -3.11 22.09
CA CYS A 75 -4.86 -3.20 20.84
C CYS A 75 -5.65 -1.94 20.53
N ASP A 76 -5.78 -1.65 19.23
CA ASP A 76 -6.66 -0.62 18.69
C ASP A 76 -8.14 -0.99 18.93
N GLU A 77 -9.02 0.00 18.81
CA GLU A 77 -10.45 -0.20 19.00
C GLU A 77 -11.01 -1.30 18.07
N GLY A 78 -11.75 -2.25 18.63
CA GLY A 78 -12.33 -3.38 17.90
C GLY A 78 -11.41 -4.59 17.71
N HIS A 79 -10.15 -4.51 18.16
CA HIS A 79 -9.18 -5.60 18.14
C HIS A 79 -8.88 -6.12 19.56
N ARG A 80 -8.61 -7.43 19.66
CA ARG A 80 -8.34 -8.11 20.94
C ARG A 80 -7.44 -9.33 20.76
N GLY A 81 -7.10 -9.98 21.87
CA GLY A 81 -6.15 -11.09 21.94
C GLY A 81 -4.74 -10.60 22.28
N ASP A 82 -3.84 -11.53 22.58
CA ASP A 82 -2.47 -11.21 23.04
C ASP A 82 -1.63 -10.52 21.95
N ASP A 83 -2.01 -10.71 20.68
CA ASP A 83 -1.36 -10.13 19.49
C ASP A 83 -2.30 -9.25 18.65
N CYS A 84 -3.47 -8.87 19.17
CA CYS A 84 -4.48 -8.04 18.49
C CYS A 84 -5.02 -8.57 17.15
N SER A 85 -4.86 -9.86 16.88
CA SER A 85 -5.35 -10.49 15.63
C SER A 85 -6.86 -10.67 15.56
N LEU A 86 -7.55 -10.72 16.70
CA LEU A 86 -8.99 -11.01 16.74
C LEU A 86 -9.79 -9.71 16.59
N SER A 87 -10.56 -9.59 15.51
CA SER A 87 -11.55 -8.51 15.34
C SER A 87 -12.98 -9.01 15.62
N SER A 88 -13.86 -8.09 16.01
CA SER A 88 -15.32 -8.36 16.09
C SER A 88 -16.10 -7.86 14.87
N SER A 89 -15.41 -7.36 13.85
CA SER A 89 -16.00 -6.83 12.62
C SER A 89 -16.07 -7.89 11.53
N ASP A 90 -17.21 -7.97 10.84
CA ASP A 90 -17.35 -8.80 9.66
C ASP A 90 -16.57 -8.18 8.49
N LEU A 91 -15.57 -8.90 7.99
CA LEU A 91 -14.80 -8.47 6.82
C LEU A 91 -15.53 -8.85 5.52
N PRO A 92 -15.46 -8.00 4.48
CA PRO A 92 -15.99 -8.37 3.18
C PRO A 92 -15.23 -9.59 2.63
N SER A 93 -15.98 -10.54 2.06
CA SER A 93 -15.39 -11.78 1.50
C SER A 93 -14.99 -11.68 0.03
N SER A 94 -15.23 -10.52 -0.59
CA SER A 94 -14.87 -10.25 -1.98
C SER A 94 -14.78 -8.76 -2.23
N ILE A 95 -13.95 -8.39 -3.20
CA ILE A 95 -13.87 -7.05 -3.77
C ILE A 95 -14.06 -7.15 -5.27
N LYS A 96 -14.83 -6.22 -5.85
CA LYS A 96 -14.96 -6.08 -7.29
C LYS A 96 -15.14 -4.61 -7.61
N ASP A 97 -14.23 -4.09 -8.41
CA ASP A 97 -14.25 -2.71 -8.87
C ASP A 97 -13.94 -2.67 -10.36
N ASN A 98 -14.81 -2.01 -11.12
CA ASN A 98 -14.61 -1.77 -12.55
C ASN A 98 -14.15 -0.33 -12.83
N PHE A 99 -14.04 0.52 -11.81
CA PHE A 99 -13.56 1.91 -11.89
C PHE A 99 -14.38 2.86 -12.77
N GLU A 100 -15.64 2.53 -13.06
CA GLU A 100 -16.53 3.37 -13.90
C GLU A 100 -17.26 4.48 -13.13
N SER A 101 -17.15 4.51 -11.81
CA SER A 101 -17.85 5.48 -10.94
C SER A 101 -17.24 6.89 -10.94
N GLY A 102 -16.12 7.11 -11.64
CA GLY A 102 -15.39 8.38 -11.64
C GLY A 102 -14.54 8.64 -10.40
N SER A 103 -14.73 7.87 -9.33
CA SER A 103 -13.89 7.85 -8.13
C SER A 103 -13.70 6.43 -7.62
N VAL A 104 -12.64 6.22 -6.84
CA VAL A 104 -12.34 4.93 -6.22
C VAL A 104 -13.25 4.72 -5.00
N SER A 105 -13.85 3.54 -4.87
CA SER A 105 -14.74 3.22 -3.75
C SER A 105 -13.99 3.17 -2.41
N GLU A 106 -14.35 4.06 -1.48
CA GLU A 106 -13.86 4.05 -0.10
C GLU A 106 -14.32 2.81 0.68
N GLU A 107 -15.28 2.04 0.18
CA GLU A 107 -15.70 0.77 0.79
C GLU A 107 -14.70 -0.36 0.47
N SER A 108 -14.06 -0.29 -0.70
CA SER A 108 -13.21 -1.35 -1.24
C SER A 108 -11.72 -1.10 -1.03
N TRP A 109 -11.30 0.17 -1.11
CA TRP A 109 -9.89 0.55 -1.10
C TRP A 109 -9.54 1.34 0.16
N GLN A 110 -8.50 0.89 0.86
CA GLN A 110 -7.98 1.54 2.07
C GLN A 110 -7.07 2.72 1.70
N LEU A 111 -6.22 2.55 0.68
CA LEU A 111 -5.26 3.56 0.27
C LEU A 111 -5.02 3.49 -1.24
N ILE A 112 -5.15 4.63 -1.90
CA ILE A 112 -4.68 4.84 -3.26
C ILE A 112 -3.65 5.97 -3.21
N GLN A 113 -2.44 5.71 -3.71
CA GLN A 113 -1.37 6.70 -3.75
C GLN A 113 -0.77 6.74 -5.15
N GLY A 114 -0.55 7.95 -5.68
CA GLY A 114 0.09 8.14 -6.98
C GLY A 114 -0.78 7.75 -8.17
N GLY A 115 -2.10 7.65 -8.00
CA GLY A 115 -3.04 7.31 -9.07
C GLY A 115 -4.48 7.67 -8.72
N GLY A 116 -5.38 7.43 -9.67
CA GLY A 116 -6.82 7.67 -9.55
C GLY A 116 -7.58 7.06 -10.73
N VAL A 117 -8.92 7.18 -10.72
CA VAL A 117 -9.75 6.72 -11.82
C VAL A 117 -9.50 7.58 -13.06
N GLY A 118 -9.25 6.95 -14.20
CA GLY A 118 -9.18 7.62 -15.49
C GLY A 118 -8.68 6.73 -16.63
N SER A 119 -8.46 7.36 -17.77
CA SER A 119 -8.19 6.71 -19.06
C SER A 119 -6.84 7.11 -19.66
N GLY A 120 -5.84 7.44 -18.84
CA GLY A 120 -4.53 7.92 -19.31
C GLY A 120 -3.75 6.93 -20.19
N CYS A 121 -3.95 5.62 -19.97
CA CYS A 121 -3.43 4.55 -20.82
C CYS A 121 -4.41 4.06 -21.90
N GLY A 122 -5.52 4.76 -22.08
CA GLY A 122 -6.64 4.32 -22.91
C GLY A 122 -7.40 3.16 -22.28
N GLN A 123 -8.30 2.59 -23.07
CA GLN A 123 -9.11 1.46 -22.65
C GLN A 123 -8.28 0.17 -22.63
N LEU A 124 -8.45 -0.65 -21.59
CA LEU A 124 -7.78 -1.95 -21.42
C LEU A 124 -8.37 -3.06 -22.33
N SER A 125 -8.56 -2.74 -23.60
CA SER A 125 -9.18 -3.60 -24.62
C SER A 125 -8.26 -4.77 -25.01
N PRO A 126 -8.81 -5.97 -25.27
CA PRO A 126 -10.24 -6.34 -25.30
C PRO A 126 -10.78 -6.83 -23.94
N HIS A 127 -10.01 -6.69 -22.85
CA HIS A 127 -10.28 -7.38 -21.60
C HIS A 127 -11.12 -6.59 -20.59
N ALA A 128 -11.10 -5.27 -20.68
CA ALA A 128 -11.92 -4.34 -19.92
C ALA A 128 -12.22 -3.08 -20.73
N HIS A 129 -13.30 -2.40 -20.34
CA HIS A 129 -13.83 -1.24 -21.04
C HIS A 129 -14.08 -0.09 -20.08
N GLY A 130 -13.83 1.14 -20.54
CA GLY A 130 -14.12 2.36 -19.81
C GLY A 130 -12.87 2.92 -19.14
N ASP A 131 -13.05 3.54 -17.99
CA ASP A 131 -11.98 4.06 -17.15
C ASP A 131 -11.28 2.91 -16.39
N SER A 132 -10.16 3.24 -15.78
CA SER A 132 -9.33 2.29 -15.04
C SER A 132 -8.68 2.98 -13.85
N LEU A 133 -8.17 2.18 -12.91
CA LEU A 133 -7.27 2.72 -11.90
C LEU A 133 -5.91 3.00 -12.54
N TYR A 134 -5.63 4.28 -12.77
CA TYR A 134 -4.50 4.77 -13.54
C TYR A 134 -3.48 5.48 -12.65
N PHE A 135 -2.22 5.04 -12.72
CA PHE A 135 -1.13 5.54 -11.89
C PHE A 135 -0.13 6.40 -12.69
N ASN A 136 -0.27 7.71 -12.59
CA ASN A 136 0.63 8.70 -13.20
C ASN A 136 1.34 9.61 -12.20
N GLY A 137 1.03 9.50 -10.91
CA GLY A 137 1.63 10.34 -9.88
C GLY A 137 3.13 10.12 -9.73
N CYS A 138 3.83 11.13 -9.21
CA CYS A 138 5.25 11.00 -8.88
C CYS A 138 5.43 10.19 -7.59
N LYS A 139 6.64 9.64 -7.38
CA LYS A 139 7.01 8.86 -6.18
C LYS A 139 6.23 7.55 -6.08
N MET A 140 5.71 7.22 -4.89
CA MET A 140 5.08 5.93 -4.58
C MET A 140 3.73 5.79 -5.30
N ARG A 141 3.54 4.64 -5.94
CA ARG A 141 2.32 4.26 -6.65
C ARG A 141 1.83 2.94 -6.05
N GLN A 142 0.67 2.95 -5.40
CA GLN A 142 0.12 1.77 -4.76
C GLN A 142 -1.39 1.85 -4.61
N ALA A 143 -2.02 0.68 -4.60
CA ALA A 143 -3.40 0.51 -4.18
C ALA A 143 -3.47 -0.62 -3.17
N ILE A 144 -4.06 -0.32 -2.01
CA ILE A 144 -4.26 -1.25 -0.91
C ILE A 144 -5.77 -1.38 -0.69
N THR A 145 -6.27 -2.61 -0.75
CA THR A 145 -7.68 -2.91 -0.45
C THR A 145 -7.93 -2.78 1.04
N LYS A 146 -9.19 -2.66 1.46
CA LYS A 146 -9.52 -2.96 2.86
C LYS A 146 -9.21 -4.43 3.17
N PRO A 147 -9.05 -4.80 4.46
CA PRO A 147 -8.92 -6.21 4.86
C PRO A 147 -10.12 -7.03 4.38
N LEU A 148 -9.86 -8.25 3.90
CA LEU A 148 -10.86 -9.16 3.34
C LEU A 148 -10.80 -10.51 4.04
N ASP A 149 -11.96 -11.13 4.26
CA ASP A 149 -12.05 -12.54 4.65
C ASP A 149 -12.01 -13.42 3.39
N LEU A 150 -10.81 -13.91 3.06
CA LEU A 150 -10.57 -14.74 1.88
C LEU A 150 -10.63 -16.25 2.16
N THR A 151 -11.11 -16.67 3.34
CA THR A 151 -11.15 -18.11 3.74
C THR A 151 -11.93 -19.00 2.77
N ARG A 152 -12.92 -18.44 2.06
CA ARG A 152 -13.74 -19.13 1.05
C ARG A 152 -13.44 -18.69 -0.38
N ALA A 153 -12.55 -17.72 -0.56
CA ALA A 153 -12.17 -17.24 -1.87
C ALA A 153 -11.08 -18.13 -2.48
N SER A 154 -10.99 -18.18 -3.80
CA SER A 154 -10.02 -19.03 -4.50
C SER A 154 -9.08 -18.28 -5.43
N LYS A 155 -9.51 -17.13 -5.96
CA LYS A 155 -8.79 -16.43 -7.02
C LYS A 155 -8.74 -14.93 -6.84
N ILE A 156 -7.63 -14.35 -7.26
CA ILE A 156 -7.42 -12.91 -7.48
C ILE A 156 -7.35 -12.70 -8.98
N MET A 157 -8.15 -11.79 -9.53
CA MET A 157 -8.20 -11.53 -10.97
C MET A 157 -8.26 -10.03 -11.25
N PHE A 158 -7.49 -9.58 -12.23
CA PHE A 158 -7.51 -8.20 -12.70
C PHE A 158 -7.00 -8.11 -14.13
N VAL A 159 -7.19 -6.95 -14.75
CA VAL A 159 -6.60 -6.62 -16.05
C VAL A 159 -5.49 -5.61 -15.79
N LEU A 160 -4.30 -5.86 -16.34
CA LEU A 160 -3.13 -5.02 -16.14
C LEU A 160 -2.55 -4.59 -17.48
N GLN A 161 -2.15 -3.32 -17.56
CA GLN A 161 -1.32 -2.77 -18.61
C GLN A 161 -0.25 -1.88 -17.97
N ILE A 162 0.98 -1.99 -18.45
CA ILE A 162 2.13 -1.20 -17.98
C ILE A 162 2.72 -0.48 -19.19
N GLY A 163 2.42 0.80 -19.33
CA GLY A 163 2.81 1.60 -20.50
C GLY A 163 2.05 1.24 -21.77
N SER A 164 2.54 1.73 -22.91
CA SER A 164 1.93 1.48 -24.23
C SER A 164 3.00 1.24 -25.28
N VAL A 165 2.65 0.54 -26.37
CA VAL A 165 3.56 0.33 -27.51
C VAL A 165 4.01 1.67 -28.11
N SER A 166 3.10 2.64 -28.17
CA SER A 166 3.34 3.99 -28.70
C SER A 166 4.14 4.90 -27.77
N GLN A 167 4.37 4.51 -26.51
CA GLN A 167 5.08 5.30 -25.49
C GLN A 167 4.58 6.75 -25.42
N THR A 168 3.26 6.95 -25.30
CA THR A 168 2.67 8.29 -25.22
C THR A 168 3.08 9.01 -23.93
N ASP A 169 2.98 10.34 -23.92
CA ASP A 169 3.26 11.15 -22.72
C ASP A 169 2.45 10.72 -21.49
N SER A 170 1.23 10.23 -21.72
CA SER A 170 0.33 9.71 -20.67
C SER A 170 0.51 8.22 -20.37
N CYS A 171 1.20 7.44 -21.20
CA CYS A 171 1.29 6.00 -20.99
C CYS A 171 2.59 5.46 -21.57
N ASN A 172 3.67 5.69 -20.84
CA ASN A 172 5.01 5.26 -21.20
C ASN A 172 5.65 4.48 -20.06
N THR A 173 6.65 3.71 -20.45
CA THR A 173 7.53 2.98 -19.53
C THR A 173 8.92 3.59 -19.46
N ALA A 174 9.23 4.64 -20.24
CA ALA A 174 10.50 5.39 -20.25
C ALA A 174 11.75 4.48 -20.21
N LEU A 175 11.73 3.39 -20.98
CA LEU A 175 12.75 2.31 -20.96
C LEU A 175 14.14 2.74 -21.44
N ASP A 176 14.24 3.97 -21.96
CA ASP A 176 15.43 4.62 -22.51
C ASP A 176 16.28 5.36 -21.46
N GLN A 177 15.80 5.52 -20.23
CA GLN A 177 16.57 6.13 -19.14
C GLN A 177 17.42 5.10 -18.40
N GLU A 178 18.75 5.29 -18.36
CA GLU A 178 19.75 4.42 -17.71
C GLU A 178 19.53 4.18 -16.20
N ASN A 179 18.66 4.96 -15.54
CA ASN A 179 18.23 4.68 -14.17
C ASN A 179 17.16 3.59 -14.16
N THR A 180 17.62 2.34 -14.20
CA THR A 180 16.83 1.12 -14.12
C THR A 180 16.29 0.89 -12.70
N VAL A 181 15.46 1.82 -12.22
CA VAL A 181 14.55 1.50 -11.11
C VAL A 181 13.62 0.40 -11.63
N ASP A 182 13.52 -0.72 -10.91
CA ASP A 182 12.58 -1.79 -11.26
C ASP A 182 11.17 -1.19 -11.42
N ARG A 183 10.64 -1.23 -12.64
CA ARG A 183 9.31 -0.70 -12.98
C ARG A 183 8.24 -1.78 -12.92
N ALA A 184 8.59 -2.94 -12.37
CA ALA A 184 7.63 -4.00 -12.20
C ALA A 184 6.53 -3.60 -11.21
N VAL A 185 5.33 -4.07 -11.50
CA VAL A 185 4.21 -4.00 -10.58
C VAL A 185 4.20 -5.27 -9.73
N LEU A 186 4.29 -5.12 -8.42
CA LEU A 186 4.22 -6.24 -7.48
C LEU A 186 2.77 -6.44 -7.02
N LEU A 187 2.29 -7.68 -7.11
CA LEU A 187 1.09 -8.12 -6.40
C LEU A 187 1.54 -8.74 -5.08
N GLN A 188 1.11 -8.15 -3.97
CA GLN A 188 1.47 -8.60 -2.63
C GLN A 188 0.23 -8.76 -1.76
N TYR A 189 0.36 -9.54 -0.70
CA TYR A 189 -0.65 -9.66 0.35
C TYR A 189 -0.02 -9.56 1.72
N THR A 190 -0.85 -9.25 2.71
CA THR A 190 -0.50 -9.20 4.12
C THR A 190 -1.63 -9.82 4.93
N VAL A 191 -1.30 -10.49 6.02
CA VAL A 191 -2.24 -11.07 6.99
C VAL A 191 -2.12 -10.40 8.37
N ASN A 192 -1.27 -9.38 8.48
CA ASN A 192 -0.96 -8.65 9.71
C ASN A 192 -0.96 -7.13 9.46
N ASN A 193 -2.00 -6.67 8.76
CA ASN A 193 -2.29 -5.26 8.49
C ASN A 193 -1.08 -4.45 7.95
N GLY A 194 -0.30 -5.06 7.06
CA GLY A 194 0.80 -4.39 6.36
C GLY A 194 2.12 -4.34 7.12
N VAL A 195 2.24 -5.02 8.27
CA VAL A 195 3.53 -5.18 8.97
C VAL A 195 4.52 -5.96 8.10
N SER A 196 4.07 -7.07 7.52
CA SER A 196 4.84 -7.83 6.54
C SER A 196 4.04 -8.11 5.29
N TRP A 197 4.71 -7.99 4.15
CA TRP A 197 4.13 -8.21 2.82
C TRP A 197 4.79 -9.40 2.15
N HIS A 198 3.97 -10.27 1.57
CA HIS A 198 4.38 -11.45 0.84
C HIS A 198 4.07 -11.24 -0.65
N VAL A 199 5.02 -11.54 -1.52
CA VAL A 199 4.87 -11.39 -2.97
C VAL A 199 4.14 -12.60 -3.56
N ILE A 200 3.04 -12.35 -4.27
CA ILE A 200 2.33 -13.37 -5.06
C ILE A 200 2.91 -13.41 -6.47
N ALA A 201 3.10 -12.24 -7.09
CA ALA A 201 3.57 -12.12 -8.46
C ALA A 201 4.29 -10.79 -8.73
N GLN A 202 5.20 -10.81 -9.70
CA GLN A 202 5.90 -9.65 -10.22
C GLN A 202 5.58 -9.51 -11.72
N HIS A 203 5.14 -8.32 -12.13
CA HIS A 203 4.68 -8.05 -13.50
C HIS A 203 5.64 -7.09 -14.17
N GLN A 204 6.40 -7.59 -15.15
CA GLN A 204 7.40 -6.79 -15.85
C GLN A 204 6.77 -5.97 -16.97
N PRO A 205 7.20 -4.70 -17.21
CA PRO A 205 6.61 -3.87 -18.25
C PRO A 205 6.55 -4.53 -19.63
N LYS A 206 7.62 -5.21 -20.04
CA LYS A 206 7.73 -5.92 -21.32
C LYS A 206 6.60 -6.93 -21.57
N ASP A 207 6.10 -7.57 -20.51
CA ASP A 207 5.08 -8.62 -20.61
C ASP A 207 3.68 -8.00 -20.57
N PHE A 208 3.53 -6.75 -20.14
CA PHE A 208 2.26 -6.07 -19.92
C PHE A 208 2.12 -4.75 -20.72
N ILE A 209 2.94 -4.53 -21.76
CA ILE A 209 2.79 -3.38 -22.67
C ILE A 209 1.39 -3.34 -23.32
N LYS A 210 0.79 -4.51 -23.56
CA LYS A 210 -0.60 -4.66 -23.96
C LYS A 210 -1.41 -5.13 -22.76
N ALA A 211 -2.65 -4.68 -22.65
CA ALA A 211 -3.56 -5.11 -21.59
C ALA A 211 -3.70 -6.64 -21.57
N GLN A 212 -3.57 -7.23 -20.39
CA GLN A 212 -3.72 -8.67 -20.17
C GLN A 212 -4.57 -8.94 -18.94
N ARG A 213 -5.43 -9.95 -19.04
CA ARG A 213 -6.13 -10.49 -17.88
C ARG A 213 -5.23 -11.49 -17.16
N VAL A 214 -5.02 -11.28 -15.87
CA VAL A 214 -4.27 -12.19 -15.00
C VAL A 214 -5.19 -12.81 -13.96
N SER A 215 -4.84 -14.03 -13.55
CA SER A 215 -5.55 -14.79 -12.54
C SER A 215 -4.55 -15.55 -11.69
N TYR A 216 -4.59 -15.32 -10.38
CA TYR A 216 -3.75 -15.98 -9.38
C TYR A 216 -4.64 -16.76 -8.41
N ASN A 217 -4.14 -17.89 -7.93
CA ASN A 217 -4.77 -18.57 -6.79
C ASN A 217 -4.41 -17.82 -5.51
N ILE A 218 -5.34 -17.78 -4.56
CA ILE A 218 -5.07 -17.21 -3.24
C ILE A 218 -4.07 -18.13 -2.52
N PRO A 219 -2.94 -17.58 -2.02
CA PRO A 219 -1.98 -18.35 -1.25
C PRO A 219 -2.63 -18.99 -0.02
N LEU A 220 -2.19 -20.21 0.33
CA LEU A 220 -2.61 -20.92 1.54
C LEU A 220 -1.99 -20.28 2.79
#